data_AF-A0A5M9J547-F1
#
_entry.id   AF-A0A5M9J547-F1
#
_cell.length_a   1.000
_cell.length_b   1.000
_cell.length_c   1.000
_cell.angle_alpha   90.00
_cell.angle_beta   90.00
_cell.angle_gamma   90.00
#
_symmetry.space_group_name_H-M   'P 1'
#
loop_
_entity.id
_entity.type
_entity.pdbx_description
1 polymer ?
#
loop_
_entity_poly.entity_id
_entity_poly.type
_entity_poly.pdbx_seq_one_letter_code
_entity_poly.pdbx_strand_id
1 'polypeptide(L)'
;MGVPKFFRWMSERYPSISQLIAENRIPEFDCLYLDMNGIIHNCTHKDSDDATFRMSEEQMFIAIFNYIEHLYGKIKPKQLFFMAVDGVAPRAKMNQQRARRFRTALDVENAREKAIREGKEMPKEEAFDSNSITPGTEFMQKLTLQLKYFIAKKISEDVDWQGTEIVLSGHEVPGEGEHKIMEYIRLKKAQPDYDPNRRHCLYGLDADLIMLGLLSHDPHFCLLREEVTFGRQSKAKSKELEHQNFYLMHLCIVREYLELEFQELKEEGVLDFPFDLERVIDDFILMAFFVGNDFLPNLPNLHINEGALALMFKIYKTVLPKGGGYINEGGVINMSRLAILLDELSHVEYRFFEHESADSSWFKAKQMSKEDVMVKGSCREPTPGMENSTK
;
A
#
# COMPACT_ATOMS: atom_id res chain seq x y z
N MET A 1 3.47 -0.26 -2.34
CA MET A 1 4.37 0.28 -1.30
C MET A 1 3.66 0.24 0.04
N GLY A 2 4.32 0.67 1.11
CA GLY A 2 3.70 0.85 2.41
C GLY A 2 3.49 -0.44 3.20
N VAL A 3 2.40 -0.47 3.98
CA VAL A 3 2.04 -1.61 4.81
C VAL A 3 1.47 -2.77 3.97
N PRO A 4 2.16 -3.91 3.82
CA PRO A 4 1.73 -4.98 2.91
C PRO A 4 0.37 -5.56 3.28
N LYS A 5 -0.53 -5.68 2.30
CA LYS A 5 -1.90 -6.24 2.46
C LYS A 5 -2.81 -5.47 3.43
N PHE A 6 -2.43 -4.27 3.85
CA PHE A 6 -3.22 -3.44 4.77
C PHE A 6 -4.62 -3.12 4.24
N PHE A 7 -4.73 -2.70 2.98
CA PHE A 7 -6.02 -2.45 2.32
C PHE A 7 -6.95 -3.68 2.38
N ARG A 8 -6.39 -4.88 2.14
CA ARG A 8 -7.15 -6.13 2.17
C ARG A 8 -7.64 -6.41 3.59
N TRP A 9 -6.77 -6.29 4.59
CA TRP A 9 -7.12 -6.49 5.99
C TRP A 9 -8.21 -5.52 6.45
N MET A 10 -8.09 -4.23 6.11
CA MET A 10 -9.09 -3.21 6.39
C MET A 10 -10.45 -3.56 5.76
N SER A 11 -10.45 -3.98 4.50
CA SER A 11 -11.68 -4.32 3.77
C SER A 11 -12.35 -5.60 4.29
N GLU A 12 -11.58 -6.58 4.74
CA GLU A 12 -12.10 -7.81 5.35
C GLU A 12 -12.64 -7.55 6.77
N ARG A 13 -11.99 -6.68 7.55
CA ARG A 13 -12.43 -6.31 8.91
C ARG A 13 -13.62 -5.37 8.93
N TYR A 14 -13.64 -4.40 8.01
CA TYR A 14 -14.64 -3.34 7.91
C TYR A 14 -15.30 -3.37 6.52
N PRO A 15 -16.29 -4.26 6.30
CA PRO A 15 -16.80 -4.57 4.96
C PRO A 15 -17.53 -3.41 4.28
N SER A 16 -18.04 -2.44 5.04
CA SER A 16 -18.86 -1.34 4.51
C SER A 16 -18.05 -0.10 4.09
N ILE A 17 -16.72 -0.14 4.17
CA ILE A 17 -15.88 1.03 3.87
C ILE A 17 -15.75 1.31 2.36
N SER A 18 -15.98 0.32 1.51
CA SER A 18 -15.78 0.43 0.06
C SER A 18 -17.10 0.36 -0.71
N GLN A 19 -17.30 1.33 -1.60
CA GLN A 19 -18.47 1.42 -2.48
C GLN A 19 -18.04 1.28 -3.94
N LEU A 20 -18.66 0.36 -4.68
CA LEU A 20 -18.47 0.28 -6.13
C LEU A 20 -19.03 1.54 -6.82
N ILE A 21 -18.24 2.15 -7.69
CA ILE A 21 -18.68 3.28 -8.50
C ILE A 21 -19.63 2.80 -9.59
N ALA A 22 -20.83 3.38 -9.58
CA ALA A 22 -21.78 3.34 -10.67
C ALA A 22 -22.16 4.77 -11.03
N GLU A 23 -22.43 5.06 -12.31
CA GLU A 23 -22.58 6.43 -12.85
C GLU A 23 -23.56 7.32 -12.08
N ASN A 24 -24.60 6.74 -11.45
CA ASN A 24 -25.64 7.49 -10.72
C ASN A 24 -25.48 7.50 -9.19
N ARG A 25 -24.34 7.03 -8.64
CA ARG A 25 -24.18 6.84 -7.18
C ARG A 25 -22.90 7.45 -6.59
N ILE A 26 -22.22 8.32 -7.33
CA ILE A 26 -20.98 8.94 -6.88
C ILE A 26 -21.35 10.21 -6.10
N PRO A 27 -20.89 10.37 -4.83
CA PRO A 27 -20.99 11.64 -4.13
C PRO A 27 -20.26 12.74 -4.90
N GLU A 28 -20.74 13.97 -4.83
CA GLU A 28 -20.00 15.06 -5.43
C GLU A 28 -18.73 15.37 -4.61
N PHE A 29 -17.65 15.72 -5.30
CA PHE A 29 -16.37 16.08 -4.68
C PHE A 29 -15.95 17.51 -5.05
N ASP A 30 -15.30 18.19 -4.12
CA ASP A 30 -14.76 19.54 -4.37
C ASP A 30 -13.33 19.43 -4.90
N CYS A 31 -12.59 18.42 -4.45
CA CYS A 31 -11.20 18.16 -4.83
C CYS A 31 -11.00 16.74 -5.36
N LEU A 32 -10.26 16.63 -6.46
CA LEU A 32 -9.66 15.38 -6.92
C LEU A 32 -8.13 15.51 -6.92
N TYR A 33 -7.45 14.57 -6.27
CA TYR A 33 -6.00 14.45 -6.24
C TYR A 33 -5.57 13.15 -6.92
N LEU A 34 -4.62 13.21 -7.84
CA LEU A 34 -4.04 12.05 -8.50
C LEU A 34 -2.59 11.88 -8.08
N ASP A 35 -2.28 10.74 -7.45
CA ASP A 35 -0.92 10.21 -7.46
C ASP A 35 -0.65 9.56 -8.83
N MET A 36 0.14 10.25 -9.66
CA MET A 36 0.36 9.88 -11.05
C MET A 36 1.27 8.67 -11.21
N ASN A 37 2.09 8.32 -10.21
CA ASN A 37 3.11 7.30 -10.38
C ASN A 37 2.51 5.93 -10.71
N GLY A 38 1.43 5.55 -10.03
CA GLY A 38 0.68 4.33 -10.35
C GLY A 38 0.13 4.34 -11.78
N ILE A 39 -0.41 5.48 -12.23
CA ILE A 39 -0.95 5.66 -13.60
C ILE A 39 0.16 5.49 -14.64
N ILE A 40 1.31 6.15 -14.44
CA ILE A 40 2.45 6.09 -15.36
C ILE A 40 2.95 4.65 -15.46
N HIS A 41 3.12 3.94 -14.35
CA HIS A 41 3.55 2.54 -14.38
C HIS A 41 2.56 1.64 -15.12
N ASN A 42 1.25 1.75 -14.81
CA ASN A 42 0.20 0.92 -15.43
C ASN A 42 0.02 1.22 -16.92
N CYS A 43 0.21 2.47 -17.34
CA CYS A 43 0.08 2.86 -18.74
C CYS A 43 1.32 2.55 -19.57
N THR A 44 2.48 2.32 -18.95
CA THR A 44 3.75 1.99 -19.65
C THR A 44 4.02 0.49 -19.71
N HIS A 45 3.41 -0.31 -18.84
CA HIS A 45 3.59 -1.77 -18.76
C HIS A 45 2.24 -2.48 -18.85
N LYS A 46 2.13 -3.56 -19.62
CA LYS A 46 1.02 -4.50 -19.46
C LYS A 46 1.46 -5.61 -18.51
N ASP A 47 0.62 -6.02 -17.55
CA ASP A 47 0.91 -7.13 -16.60
C ASP A 47 1.15 -8.51 -17.25
N SER A 48 1.23 -8.58 -18.58
CA SER A 48 1.73 -9.76 -19.25
C SER A 48 3.25 -9.77 -19.11
N ASP A 49 3.81 -10.81 -18.48
CA ASP A 49 5.24 -11.21 -18.50
C ASP A 49 5.78 -11.46 -19.93
N ASP A 50 5.21 -10.81 -20.93
CA ASP A 50 5.53 -10.96 -22.33
C ASP A 50 6.70 -10.05 -22.67
N ALA A 51 7.90 -10.65 -22.68
CA ALA A 51 9.14 -10.01 -23.09
C ALA A 51 9.10 -9.41 -24.51
N THR A 52 8.07 -9.73 -25.30
CA THR A 52 7.87 -9.23 -26.66
C THR A 52 7.04 -7.94 -26.75
N PHE A 53 6.43 -7.47 -25.66
CA PHE A 53 5.61 -6.26 -25.68
C PHE A 53 6.46 -5.01 -26.02
N ARG A 54 5.97 -4.21 -26.97
CA ARG A 54 6.56 -2.92 -27.38
C ARG A 54 5.48 -1.86 -27.48
N MET A 55 5.81 -0.66 -27.05
CA MET A 55 4.92 0.50 -27.11
C MET A 55 5.78 1.76 -27.25
N SER A 56 5.39 2.66 -28.15
CA SER A 56 6.10 3.92 -28.36
C SER A 56 5.78 4.93 -27.26
N GLU A 57 6.69 5.89 -27.00
CA GLU A 57 6.46 6.98 -26.03
C GLU A 57 5.13 7.70 -26.28
N GLU A 58 4.79 7.95 -27.54
CA GLU A 58 3.53 8.61 -27.94
C GLU A 58 2.30 7.79 -27.52
N GLN A 59 2.32 6.47 -27.75
CA GLN A 59 1.24 5.58 -27.29
C GLN A 59 1.13 5.56 -25.77
N MET A 60 2.26 5.62 -25.06
CA MET A 60 2.27 5.71 -23.60
C MET A 60 1.61 7.00 -23.11
N PHE A 61 1.96 8.14 -23.71
CA PHE A 61 1.38 9.44 -23.33
C PHE A 61 -0.12 9.50 -23.61
N ILE A 62 -0.58 8.97 -24.75
CA ILE A 62 -2.01 8.88 -25.06
C ILE A 62 -2.74 8.00 -24.02
N ALA A 63 -2.15 6.86 -23.63
CA ALA A 63 -2.73 5.99 -22.60
C ALA A 63 -2.85 6.72 -21.25
N ILE A 64 -1.82 7.46 -20.84
CA ILE A 64 -1.81 8.27 -19.61
C ILE A 64 -2.90 9.35 -19.67
N PHE A 65 -3.04 10.06 -20.80
CA PHE A 65 -4.05 11.10 -20.98
C PHE A 65 -5.48 10.55 -20.90
N ASN A 66 -5.74 9.44 -21.58
CA ASN A 66 -7.04 8.77 -21.55
C ASN A 66 -7.37 8.33 -20.13
N TYR A 67 -6.37 7.86 -19.37
CA TYR A 67 -6.55 7.46 -17.98
C TYR A 67 -6.90 8.65 -17.08
N ILE A 68 -6.17 9.76 -17.19
CA ILE A 68 -6.47 10.99 -16.46
C ILE A 68 -7.89 11.48 -16.77
N GLU A 69 -8.24 11.55 -18.05
CA GLU A 69 -9.57 11.98 -18.50
C GLU A 69 -10.67 11.09 -17.97
N HIS A 70 -10.46 9.77 -17.97
CA HIS A 70 -11.40 8.80 -17.43
C HIS A 70 -11.66 9.02 -15.93
N LEU A 71 -10.61 9.24 -15.14
CA LEU A 71 -10.76 9.54 -13.71
C LEU A 71 -11.45 10.89 -13.48
N TYR A 72 -11.06 11.92 -14.23
CA TYR A 72 -11.66 13.25 -14.13
C TYR A 72 -13.16 13.19 -14.46
N GLY A 73 -13.54 12.53 -15.56
CA GLY A 73 -14.93 12.38 -15.99
C GLY A 73 -15.80 11.57 -15.03
N LYS A 74 -15.21 10.64 -14.25
CA LYS A 74 -15.94 9.91 -13.20
C LYS A 74 -16.21 10.75 -11.96
N ILE A 75 -15.22 11.53 -11.51
CA ILE A 75 -15.31 12.25 -10.23
C ILE A 75 -15.89 13.66 -10.39
N LYS A 76 -15.59 14.34 -11.49
CA LYS A 76 -16.05 15.70 -11.82
C LYS A 76 -15.84 16.68 -10.65
N PRO A 77 -14.58 16.94 -10.24
CA PRO A 77 -14.29 17.80 -9.11
C PRO A 77 -14.80 19.23 -9.37
N LYS A 78 -15.44 19.84 -8.36
CA LYS A 78 -16.07 21.17 -8.51
C LYS A 78 -15.12 22.36 -8.37
N GLN A 79 -14.00 22.19 -7.67
CA GLN A 79 -13.14 23.32 -7.29
C GLN A 79 -11.67 23.09 -7.64
N LEU A 80 -11.12 21.91 -7.36
CA LEU A 80 -9.69 21.63 -7.54
C LEU A 80 -9.45 20.28 -8.21
N PHE A 81 -8.53 20.27 -9.17
CA PHE A 81 -7.93 19.07 -9.73
C PHE A 81 -6.41 19.14 -9.61
N PHE A 82 -5.83 18.29 -8.76
CA PHE A 82 -4.41 18.28 -8.44
C PHE A 82 -3.75 17.00 -8.95
N MET A 83 -2.74 17.11 -9.79
CA MET A 83 -1.94 16.00 -10.30
C MET A 83 -0.53 16.07 -9.73
N ALA A 84 -0.10 15.02 -9.06
CA ALA A 84 1.22 14.93 -8.45
C ALA A 84 2.05 13.83 -9.11
N VAL A 85 3.21 14.20 -9.64
CA VAL A 85 4.22 13.27 -10.15
C VAL A 85 5.38 13.25 -9.15
N ASP A 86 5.94 12.08 -8.86
CA ASP A 86 7.11 11.98 -7.99
C ASP A 86 8.27 12.84 -8.50
N GLY A 87 8.82 13.63 -7.57
CA GLY A 87 10.10 14.30 -7.72
C GLY A 87 11.18 13.57 -6.93
N VAL A 88 12.26 14.30 -6.63
CA VAL A 88 13.37 13.72 -5.84
C VAL A 88 12.89 13.38 -4.44
N ALA A 89 12.87 12.08 -4.13
CA ALA A 89 12.46 11.53 -2.83
C ALA A 89 13.53 11.73 -1.73
N PRO A 90 13.14 11.71 -0.45
CA PRO A 90 14.08 11.81 0.67
C PRO A 90 15.02 10.59 0.73
N ARG A 91 16.20 10.79 1.35
CA ARG A 91 17.24 9.74 1.47
C ARG A 91 16.72 8.45 2.11
N ALA A 92 15.78 8.55 3.05
CA ALA A 92 15.16 7.40 3.70
C ALA A 92 14.50 6.44 2.69
N LYS A 93 13.86 6.97 1.64
CA LYS A 93 13.22 6.15 0.60
C LYS A 93 14.16 5.77 -0.54
N MET A 94 15.23 6.52 -0.77
CA MET A 94 16.18 6.25 -1.87
C MET A 94 16.74 4.83 -1.84
N ASN A 95 17.04 4.28 -0.66
CA ASN A 95 17.54 2.91 -0.54
C ASN A 95 16.50 1.89 -1.01
N GLN A 96 15.24 2.06 -0.60
CA GLN A 96 14.14 1.22 -1.00
C GLN A 96 13.87 1.33 -2.52
N GLN A 97 13.86 2.55 -3.07
CA GLN A 97 13.73 2.78 -4.51
C GLN A 97 14.87 2.12 -5.29
N ARG A 98 16.11 2.24 -4.82
CA ARG A 98 17.29 1.61 -5.45
C ARG A 98 17.16 0.09 -5.48
N ALA A 99 16.75 -0.53 -4.37
CA ALA A 99 16.56 -1.97 -4.29
C ALA A 99 15.46 -2.45 -5.26
N ARG A 100 14.35 -1.71 -5.38
CA ARG A 100 13.29 -2.01 -6.35
C ARG A 100 13.80 -1.93 -7.78
N ARG A 101 14.45 -0.83 -8.16
CA ARG A 101 15.00 -0.62 -9.51
C ARG A 101 15.99 -1.71 -9.91
N PHE A 102 16.88 -2.08 -8.97
CA PHE A 102 17.83 -3.18 -9.20
C PHE A 102 17.12 -4.52 -9.43
N ARG A 103 16.09 -4.82 -8.62
CA ARG A 103 15.29 -6.04 -8.78
C ARG A 103 14.55 -6.05 -10.12
N THR A 104 13.91 -4.95 -10.50
CA THR A 104 13.20 -4.85 -11.79
C THR A 104 14.12 -5.06 -12.98
N ALA A 105 15.32 -4.46 -12.96
CA ALA A 105 16.32 -4.68 -14.01
C ALA A 105 16.74 -6.16 -14.11
N LEU A 106 17.00 -6.80 -12.96
CA LEU A 106 17.35 -8.22 -12.90
C LEU A 106 16.21 -9.13 -13.38
N ASP A 107 14.96 -8.84 -13.00
CA ASP A 107 13.80 -9.63 -13.40
C ASP A 107 13.56 -9.53 -14.91
N VAL A 108 13.74 -8.35 -15.51
CA VAL A 108 13.65 -8.13 -16.96
C VAL A 108 14.75 -8.91 -17.70
N GLU A 109 15.99 -8.89 -17.20
CA GLU A 109 17.10 -9.64 -17.78
C GLU A 109 16.85 -11.15 -17.73
N ASN A 110 16.45 -11.68 -16.56
CA ASN A 110 16.10 -13.09 -16.38
C ASN A 110 14.93 -13.52 -17.29
N ALA A 111 13.90 -12.68 -17.42
CA ALA A 111 12.76 -12.94 -18.31
C ALA A 111 13.19 -12.99 -19.79
N ARG A 112 14.09 -12.10 -20.20
CA ARG A 112 14.67 -12.08 -21.55
C ARG A 112 15.49 -13.34 -21.82
N GLU A 113 16.38 -13.73 -20.91
CA GLU A 113 17.18 -14.95 -21.07
C GLU A 113 16.30 -16.21 -21.15
N LYS A 114 15.24 -16.27 -20.33
CA LYS A 114 14.26 -17.35 -20.37
C LYS A 114 13.54 -17.40 -21.71
N ALA A 115 13.12 -16.26 -22.26
CA ALA A 115 12.46 -16.20 -23.56
C ALA A 115 13.36 -16.69 -24.70
N ILE A 116 14.66 -16.31 -24.68
CA ILE A 116 15.66 -16.79 -25.64
C ILE A 116 15.85 -18.31 -25.52
N ARG A 117 15.93 -18.84 -24.29
CA ARG A 117 16.05 -20.28 -24.03
C ARG A 117 14.83 -21.07 -24.51
N GLU A 118 13.65 -20.48 -24.42
CA GLU A 118 12.39 -21.03 -24.95
C GLU A 118 12.24 -20.87 -26.47
N GLY A 119 13.23 -20.26 -27.16
CA GLY A 119 13.22 -20.07 -28.60
C GLY A 119 12.22 -19.02 -29.10
N LYS A 120 11.76 -18.12 -28.24
CA LYS A 120 10.86 -17.03 -28.63
C LYS A 120 11.64 -15.99 -29.44
N GLU A 121 11.07 -15.59 -30.58
CA GLU A 121 11.65 -14.53 -31.40
C GLU A 121 11.48 -13.19 -30.69
N MET A 122 12.60 -12.53 -30.40
CA MET A 122 12.59 -11.25 -29.70
C MET A 122 12.38 -10.11 -30.70
N PRO A 123 11.54 -9.11 -30.36
CA PRO A 123 11.42 -7.91 -31.19
C PRO A 123 12.77 -7.22 -31.37
N LYS A 124 13.00 -6.65 -32.56
CA LYS A 124 14.21 -5.90 -32.88
C LYS A 124 14.33 -4.60 -32.08
N GLU A 125 13.20 -4.01 -31.72
CA GLU A 125 13.14 -2.81 -30.89
C GLU A 125 13.46 -3.16 -29.43
N GLU A 126 14.08 -2.22 -28.72
CA GLU A 126 14.32 -2.38 -27.29
C GLU A 126 13.02 -2.22 -26.49
N ALA A 127 12.90 -2.95 -25.39
CA ALA A 127 11.79 -2.76 -24.47
C ALA A 127 11.94 -1.42 -23.74
N PHE A 128 10.82 -0.82 -23.36
CA PHE A 128 10.84 0.37 -22.52
C PHE A 128 11.46 0.05 -21.16
N ASP A 129 12.48 0.80 -20.75
CA ASP A 129 13.07 0.67 -19.42
C ASP A 129 12.26 1.46 -18.39
N SER A 130 11.52 0.72 -17.55
CA SER A 130 10.75 1.26 -16.43
C SER A 130 11.54 2.17 -15.48
N ASN A 131 12.86 2.01 -15.38
CA ASN A 131 13.71 2.87 -14.56
C ASN A 131 13.74 4.31 -15.08
N SER A 132 13.35 4.52 -16.34
CA SER A 132 13.13 5.83 -16.93
C SER A 132 12.01 6.61 -16.24
N ILE A 133 11.14 5.95 -15.48
CA ILE A 133 10.13 6.57 -14.60
C ILE A 133 10.82 7.00 -13.29
N THR A 134 11.76 7.93 -13.43
CA THR A 134 12.55 8.51 -12.34
C THR A 134 12.75 10.00 -12.64
N PRO A 135 12.63 10.89 -11.63
CA PRO A 135 12.89 12.31 -11.82
C PRO A 135 14.26 12.58 -12.46
N GLY A 136 14.31 13.49 -13.43
CA GLY A 136 15.55 13.90 -14.10
C GLY A 136 15.91 13.08 -15.35
N THR A 137 15.11 12.10 -15.74
CA THR A 137 15.26 11.38 -17.02
C THR A 137 14.65 12.17 -18.18
N GLU A 138 15.10 11.87 -19.40
CA GLU A 138 14.54 12.48 -20.62
C GLU A 138 13.06 12.14 -20.79
N PHE A 139 12.66 10.90 -20.48
CA PHE A 139 11.27 10.46 -20.53
C PHE A 139 10.37 11.32 -19.62
N MET A 140 10.77 11.55 -18.37
CA MET A 140 9.97 12.34 -17.42
C MET A 140 9.88 13.81 -17.83
N GLN A 141 10.95 14.36 -18.42
CA GLN A 141 10.94 15.72 -18.96
C GLN A 141 9.95 15.86 -20.12
N LYS A 142 9.97 14.90 -21.07
CA LYS A 142 9.00 14.85 -22.18
C LYS A 142 7.57 14.68 -21.65
N LEU A 143 7.35 13.75 -20.73
CA LEU A 143 6.04 13.50 -20.12
C LEU A 143 5.47 14.77 -19.50
N THR A 144 6.28 15.55 -18.78
CA THR A 144 5.80 16.78 -18.14
C THR A 144 5.41 17.86 -19.14
N LEU A 145 6.17 18.00 -20.24
CA LEU A 145 5.80 18.91 -21.33
C LEU A 145 4.48 18.47 -22.00
N GLN A 146 4.32 17.16 -22.20
CA GLN A 146 3.12 16.58 -22.81
C GLN A 146 1.91 16.73 -21.89
N LEU A 147 2.05 16.54 -20.58
CA LEU A 147 0.99 16.80 -19.59
C LEU A 147 0.58 18.28 -19.58
N LYS A 148 1.55 19.22 -19.62
CA LYS A 148 1.26 20.66 -19.71
C LYS A 148 0.45 20.99 -20.97
N TYR A 149 0.84 20.43 -22.12
CA TYR A 149 0.09 20.57 -23.37
C TYR A 149 -1.32 19.98 -23.28
N PHE A 150 -1.46 18.76 -22.77
CA PHE A 150 -2.74 18.07 -22.58
C PHE A 150 -3.69 18.90 -21.72
N ILE A 151 -3.23 19.39 -20.57
CA ILE A 151 -4.03 20.22 -19.65
C ILE A 151 -4.45 21.51 -20.34
N ALA A 152 -3.54 22.23 -21.00
CA ALA A 152 -3.84 23.48 -21.69
C ALA A 152 -4.89 23.27 -22.81
N LYS A 153 -4.78 22.15 -23.54
CA LYS A 153 -5.76 21.75 -24.55
C LYS A 153 -7.12 21.46 -23.93
N LYS A 154 -7.18 20.68 -22.84
CA LYS A 154 -8.42 20.36 -22.13
C LYS A 154 -9.14 21.59 -21.60
N ILE A 155 -8.42 22.51 -20.95
CA ILE A 155 -9.01 23.78 -20.49
C ILE A 155 -9.59 24.59 -21.67
N SER A 156 -8.92 24.57 -22.83
CA SER A 156 -9.34 25.36 -23.99
C SER A 156 -10.54 24.77 -24.73
N GLU A 157 -10.64 23.43 -24.81
CA GLU A 157 -11.60 22.73 -25.66
C GLU A 157 -12.75 22.06 -24.89
N ASP A 158 -12.56 21.75 -23.61
CA ASP A 158 -13.50 20.98 -22.80
C ASP A 158 -14.13 21.86 -21.71
N VAL A 159 -15.47 21.99 -21.77
CA VAL A 159 -16.25 22.81 -20.83
C VAL A 159 -16.21 22.23 -19.42
N ASP A 160 -16.11 20.90 -19.27
CA ASP A 160 -16.09 20.26 -17.95
C ASP A 160 -14.80 20.61 -17.18
N TRP A 161 -13.71 20.93 -17.88
CA TRP A 161 -12.42 21.33 -17.31
C TRP A 161 -12.34 22.83 -17.00
N GLN A 162 -13.29 23.63 -17.51
CA GLN A 162 -13.34 25.06 -17.28
C GLN A 162 -13.96 25.37 -15.91
N GLY A 163 -13.38 26.33 -15.19
CA GLY A 163 -13.85 26.73 -13.85
C GLY A 163 -13.32 25.91 -12.67
N THR A 164 -12.57 24.83 -12.93
CA THR A 164 -11.82 24.08 -11.90
C THR A 164 -10.38 24.62 -11.81
N GLU A 165 -9.85 24.83 -10.60
CA GLU A 165 -8.43 25.11 -10.39
C GLU A 165 -7.62 23.84 -10.73
N ILE A 166 -6.74 23.90 -11.73
CA ILE A 166 -5.91 22.75 -12.12
C ILE A 166 -4.47 22.99 -11.72
N VAL A 167 -3.93 22.09 -10.91
CA VAL A 167 -2.55 22.15 -10.40
C VAL A 167 -1.80 20.91 -10.86
N LEU A 168 -0.70 21.12 -11.58
CA LEU A 168 0.26 20.06 -11.94
C LEU A 168 1.54 20.27 -11.14
N SER A 169 1.82 19.35 -10.22
CA SER A 169 3.10 19.26 -9.52
C SER A 169 3.96 18.17 -10.16
N GLY A 170 4.72 18.54 -11.18
CA GLY A 170 5.58 17.63 -11.94
C GLY A 170 6.80 17.12 -11.18
N HIS A 171 7.65 16.34 -11.88
CA HIS A 171 8.87 15.76 -11.31
C HIS A 171 9.94 16.82 -11.01
N GLU A 172 9.78 18.05 -11.51
CA GLU A 172 10.71 19.16 -11.27
C GLU A 172 10.64 19.65 -9.82
N VAL A 173 9.50 19.45 -9.15
CA VAL A 173 9.31 19.79 -7.74
C VAL A 173 9.82 18.63 -6.88
N PRO A 174 10.70 18.83 -5.88
CA PRO A 174 11.14 17.76 -4.98
C PRO A 174 10.00 17.15 -4.17
N GLY A 175 10.18 15.92 -3.69
CA GLY A 175 9.20 15.21 -2.89
C GLY A 175 8.31 14.25 -3.69
N GLU A 176 7.66 13.36 -2.96
CA GLU A 176 6.83 12.29 -3.51
C GLU A 176 5.41 12.79 -3.78
N GLY A 177 4.70 12.17 -4.73
CA GLY A 177 3.36 12.57 -5.16
C GLY A 177 2.39 12.64 -4.00
N GLU A 178 2.29 11.58 -3.20
CA GLU A 178 1.44 11.50 -2.02
C GLU A 178 1.77 12.59 -0.98
N HIS A 179 3.06 12.88 -0.76
CA HIS A 179 3.49 13.89 0.21
C HIS A 179 3.26 15.32 -0.27
N LYS A 180 3.43 15.59 -1.57
CA LYS A 180 3.08 16.86 -2.22
C LYS A 180 1.59 17.16 -2.09
N ILE A 181 0.75 16.15 -2.31
CA ILE A 181 -0.70 16.24 -2.13
C ILE A 181 -1.03 16.60 -0.68
N MET A 182 -0.47 15.86 0.27
CA MET A 182 -0.72 16.09 1.70
C MET A 182 -0.19 17.44 2.18
N GLU A 183 0.95 17.90 1.66
CA GLU A 183 1.45 19.26 1.90
C GLU A 183 0.48 20.32 1.40
N TYR A 184 -0.03 20.17 0.16
CA TYR A 184 -1.03 21.09 -0.38
C TYR A 184 -2.30 21.14 0.47
N ILE A 185 -2.81 19.98 0.90
CA ILE A 185 -3.99 19.89 1.79
C ILE A 185 -3.72 20.64 3.10
N ARG A 186 -2.60 20.37 3.78
CA ARG A 186 -2.24 21.05 5.04
C ARG A 186 -2.12 22.57 4.87
N LEU A 187 -1.50 23.02 3.78
CA LEU A 187 -1.32 24.46 3.50
C LEU A 187 -2.66 25.15 3.22
N LYS A 188 -3.59 24.49 2.51
CA LYS A 188 -4.95 25.00 2.31
C LYS A 188 -5.76 25.02 3.61
N LYS A 189 -5.66 23.98 4.44
CA LYS A 189 -6.31 23.92 5.76
C LYS A 189 -5.85 25.01 6.72
N ALA A 190 -4.60 25.45 6.60
CA ALA A 190 -4.06 26.53 7.42
C ALA A 190 -4.58 27.92 7.01
N GLN A 191 -5.29 28.06 5.88
CA GLN A 191 -5.85 29.33 5.46
C GLN A 191 -7.14 29.66 6.25
N PRO A 192 -7.38 30.94 6.59
CA PRO A 192 -8.53 31.34 7.42
C PRO A 192 -9.89 31.15 6.73
N ASP A 193 -9.92 31.06 5.41
CA ASP A 193 -11.11 30.89 4.57
C ASP A 193 -11.36 29.43 4.15
N TYR A 194 -10.61 28.48 4.73
CA TYR A 194 -10.77 27.07 4.42
C TYR A 194 -12.14 26.54 4.89
N ASP A 195 -12.87 25.89 3.97
CA ASP A 195 -14.11 25.18 4.28
C ASP A 195 -13.80 23.83 4.97
N PRO A 196 -14.17 23.63 6.25
CA PRO A 196 -13.93 22.39 6.96
C PRO A 196 -14.71 21.19 6.41
N ASN A 197 -15.76 21.42 5.61
CA ASN A 197 -16.57 20.35 5.01
C ASN A 197 -16.21 20.09 3.55
N ARG A 198 -15.05 20.56 3.11
CA ARG A 198 -14.53 20.30 1.76
C ARG A 198 -14.40 18.81 1.53
N ARG A 199 -14.90 18.31 0.39
CA ARG A 199 -14.93 16.89 0.06
C ARG A 199 -13.72 16.52 -0.80
N HIS A 200 -12.86 15.67 -0.25
CA HIS A 200 -11.60 15.26 -0.86
C HIS A 200 -11.73 13.86 -1.48
N CYS A 201 -11.29 13.70 -2.72
CA CYS A 201 -11.12 12.41 -3.39
C CYS A 201 -9.66 12.26 -3.83
N LEU A 202 -8.97 11.23 -3.34
CA LEU A 202 -7.58 10.95 -3.69
C LEU A 202 -7.48 9.59 -4.39
N TYR A 203 -6.96 9.58 -5.60
CA TYR A 203 -6.70 8.36 -6.36
C TYR A 203 -5.31 7.81 -6.07
N GLY A 204 -5.27 6.50 -5.81
CA GLY A 204 -4.04 5.72 -5.81
C GLY A 204 -4.18 4.37 -5.12
N LEU A 205 -3.28 3.44 -5.45
CA LEU A 205 -3.33 2.04 -5.01
C LEU A 205 -2.49 1.75 -3.77
N ASP A 206 -1.66 2.69 -3.32
CA ASP A 206 -0.82 2.46 -2.15
C ASP A 206 -1.63 2.47 -0.84
N ALA A 207 -1.16 1.67 0.12
CA ALA A 207 -1.78 1.57 1.44
C ALA A 207 -1.53 2.83 2.28
N ASP A 208 -0.42 3.52 2.01
CA ASP A 208 -0.01 4.72 2.73
C ASP A 208 -0.99 5.87 2.52
N LEU A 209 -1.68 5.92 1.37
CA LEU A 209 -2.74 6.90 1.12
C LEU A 209 -3.93 6.77 2.09
N ILE A 210 -4.20 5.58 2.62
CA ILE A 210 -5.22 5.38 3.67
C ILE A 210 -4.77 6.05 4.96
N MET A 211 -3.52 5.85 5.35
CA MET A 211 -2.96 6.46 6.55
C MET A 211 -2.87 7.98 6.42
N LEU A 212 -2.36 8.47 5.29
CA LEU A 212 -2.24 9.89 5.01
C LEU A 212 -3.62 10.57 4.95
N GLY A 213 -4.61 9.91 4.33
CA GLY A 213 -5.99 10.38 4.31
C GLY A 213 -6.60 10.44 5.71
N LEU A 214 -6.34 9.47 6.59
CA LEU A 214 -6.78 9.51 7.98
C LEU A 214 -6.08 10.61 8.79
N LEU A 215 -4.75 10.79 8.63
CA LEU A 215 -3.97 11.87 9.27
C LEU A 215 -4.39 13.27 8.84
N SER A 216 -5.09 13.41 7.71
CA SER A 216 -5.65 14.69 7.32
C SER A 216 -6.69 15.17 8.32
N HIS A 217 -7.33 14.25 9.06
CA HIS A 217 -8.44 14.51 9.98
C HIS A 217 -9.64 15.21 9.29
N ASP A 218 -9.73 15.17 7.96
CA ASP A 218 -10.88 15.71 7.23
C ASP A 218 -12.11 14.80 7.30
N PRO A 219 -13.31 15.34 7.58
CA PRO A 219 -14.51 14.54 7.77
C PRO A 219 -15.00 13.90 6.47
N HIS A 220 -14.74 14.54 5.32
CA HIS A 220 -15.20 14.10 4.01
C HIS A 220 -14.03 13.75 3.11
N PHE A 221 -13.47 12.55 3.30
CA PHE A 221 -12.32 12.08 2.53
C PHE A 221 -12.59 10.69 1.95
N CYS A 222 -12.39 10.53 0.65
CA CYS A 222 -12.51 9.27 -0.07
C CYS A 222 -11.22 8.92 -0.81
N LEU A 223 -10.95 7.62 -0.92
CA LEU A 223 -9.91 7.10 -1.79
C LEU A 223 -10.52 6.40 -2.99
N LEU A 224 -10.13 6.84 -4.18
CA LEU A 224 -10.50 6.21 -5.44
C LEU A 224 -9.49 5.13 -5.79
N ARG A 225 -9.96 3.89 -5.95
CA ARG A 225 -9.11 2.72 -6.16
C ARG A 225 -9.67 1.82 -7.25
N GLU A 226 -8.80 1.16 -7.99
CA GLU A 226 -9.20 0.13 -8.94
C GLU A 226 -9.60 -1.16 -8.22
N GLU A 227 -10.46 -1.97 -8.83
CA GLU A 227 -10.78 -3.31 -8.35
C GLU A 227 -9.53 -4.19 -8.31
N VAL A 228 -9.15 -4.61 -7.10
CA VAL A 228 -8.11 -5.62 -6.91
C VAL A 228 -8.78 -6.97 -6.75
N THR A 229 -8.79 -7.79 -7.81
CA THR A 229 -9.29 -9.16 -7.69
C THR A 229 -8.27 -10.04 -6.97
N PHE A 230 -8.62 -10.53 -5.77
CA PHE A 230 -7.79 -11.47 -5.03
C PHE A 230 -8.02 -12.90 -5.54
N GLY A 231 -7.04 -13.52 -6.21
CA GLY A 231 -7.13 -14.91 -6.67
C GLY A 231 -6.43 -15.19 -8.00
N ARG A 232 -6.68 -16.37 -8.59
CA ARG A 232 -6.15 -16.72 -9.93
C ARG A 232 -6.73 -15.75 -10.96
N GLN A 233 -5.85 -15.02 -11.64
CA GLN A 233 -6.23 -14.14 -12.75
C GLN A 233 -6.98 -14.94 -13.81
N SER A 234 -8.26 -14.65 -13.99
CA SER A 234 -9.04 -15.13 -15.12
C SER A 234 -8.54 -14.43 -16.38
N LYS A 235 -8.09 -15.21 -17.38
CA LYS A 235 -7.65 -14.70 -18.70
C LYS A 235 -8.78 -14.05 -19.53
N ALA A 236 -10.00 -13.95 -18.99
CA ALA A 236 -11.21 -13.61 -19.76
C ALA A 236 -11.82 -12.22 -19.50
N LYS A 237 -11.29 -11.40 -18.58
CA LYS A 237 -11.79 -10.02 -18.41
C LYS A 237 -11.10 -9.07 -19.40
N SER A 238 -11.87 -8.27 -20.15
CA SER A 238 -11.33 -7.20 -21.00
C SER A 238 -10.57 -6.19 -20.13
N LYS A 239 -9.34 -5.86 -20.52
CA LYS A 239 -8.51 -4.84 -19.87
C LYS A 239 -8.78 -3.41 -20.40
N GLU A 240 -9.92 -3.20 -21.06
CA GLU A 240 -10.29 -1.86 -21.52
C GLU A 240 -10.70 -1.00 -20.33
N LEU A 241 -10.28 0.27 -20.30
CA LEU A 241 -10.57 1.20 -19.20
C LEU A 241 -12.06 1.28 -18.86
N GLU A 242 -12.93 1.23 -19.87
CA GLU A 242 -14.39 1.31 -19.70
C GLU A 242 -14.97 0.14 -18.89
N HIS A 243 -14.31 -1.02 -18.93
CA HIS A 243 -14.71 -2.23 -18.21
C HIS A 243 -14.02 -2.37 -16.85
N GLN A 244 -13.16 -1.42 -16.49
CA GLN A 244 -12.45 -1.44 -15.22
C GLN A 244 -13.36 -0.91 -14.10
N ASN A 245 -13.53 -1.74 -13.07
CA ASN A 245 -14.29 -1.38 -11.88
C ASN A 245 -13.45 -0.49 -10.97
N PHE A 246 -14.08 0.56 -10.43
CA PHE A 246 -13.50 1.45 -9.44
C PHE A 246 -14.32 1.41 -8.15
N TYR A 247 -13.63 1.50 -7.02
CA TYR A 247 -14.22 1.58 -5.70
C TYR A 247 -13.84 2.90 -5.03
N LEU A 248 -14.80 3.50 -4.34
CA LEU A 248 -14.57 4.60 -3.41
C LEU A 248 -14.50 4.01 -2.01
N MET A 249 -13.33 4.14 -1.38
CA MET A 249 -13.14 3.84 0.04
C MET A 249 -13.43 5.10 0.85
N HIS A 250 -14.47 5.06 1.66
CA HIS A 250 -14.94 6.17 2.49
C HIS A 250 -14.20 6.19 3.82
N LEU A 251 -13.32 7.18 4.02
CA LEU A 251 -12.56 7.29 5.27
C LEU A 251 -13.41 7.73 6.45
N CYS A 252 -14.53 8.42 6.23
CA CYS A 252 -15.51 8.70 7.29
C CYS A 252 -16.02 7.42 7.96
N ILE A 253 -16.38 6.41 7.16
CA ILE A 253 -16.85 5.11 7.67
C ILE A 253 -15.70 4.38 8.38
N VAL A 254 -14.47 4.47 7.86
CA VAL A 254 -13.29 3.92 8.55
C VAL A 254 -13.13 4.54 9.94
N ARG A 255 -13.29 5.86 10.07
CA ARG A 255 -13.19 6.58 11.35
C ARG A 255 -14.27 6.12 12.33
N GLU A 256 -15.51 5.96 11.88
CA GLU A 256 -16.60 5.40 12.69
C GLU A 256 -16.29 3.97 13.16
N TYR A 257 -15.74 3.12 12.29
CA TYR A 257 -15.32 1.78 12.68
C TYR A 257 -14.19 1.79 13.71
N LEU A 258 -13.19 2.67 13.56
CA LEU A 258 -12.13 2.83 14.55
C LEU A 258 -12.69 3.35 15.88
N GLU A 259 -13.66 4.25 15.85
CA GLU A 259 -14.34 4.73 17.05
C GLU A 259 -15.08 3.59 17.79
N LEU A 260 -15.76 2.72 17.05
CA LEU A 260 -16.40 1.52 17.60
C LEU A 260 -15.38 0.51 18.14
N GLU A 261 -14.23 0.37 17.48
CA GLU A 261 -13.15 -0.52 17.91
C GLU A 261 -12.60 -0.10 19.29
N PHE A 262 -12.51 1.21 19.54
CA PHE A 262 -11.95 1.79 20.77
C PHE A 262 -13.01 2.33 21.74
N GLN A 263 -14.29 2.02 21.54
CA GLN A 263 -15.39 2.55 22.36
C GLN A 263 -15.29 2.23 23.85
N GLU A 264 -14.67 1.09 24.21
CA GLU A 264 -14.43 0.69 25.60
C GLU A 264 -13.54 1.69 26.36
N LEU A 265 -12.70 2.44 25.65
CA LEU A 265 -11.84 3.48 26.24
C LEU A 265 -12.64 4.76 26.58
N LYS A 266 -13.90 4.86 26.13
CA LYS A 266 -14.80 5.97 26.49
C LYS A 266 -15.56 5.74 27.79
N GLU A 267 -15.53 4.53 28.32
CA GLU A 267 -16.27 4.19 29.55
C GLU A 267 -15.71 4.97 30.75
N GLU A 268 -16.62 5.42 31.64
CA GLU A 268 -16.23 6.21 32.80
C GLU A 268 -15.26 5.43 33.71
N GLY A 269 -14.14 6.06 34.05
CA GLY A 269 -13.11 5.47 34.91
C GLY A 269 -12.09 4.57 34.22
N VAL A 270 -12.17 4.39 32.89
CA VAL A 270 -11.13 3.68 32.12
C VAL A 270 -9.95 4.59 31.81
N LEU A 271 -10.20 5.83 31.39
CA LEU A 271 -9.16 6.84 31.15
C LEU A 271 -9.21 7.94 32.21
N ASP A 272 -8.04 8.36 32.68
CA ASP A 272 -7.88 9.50 33.57
C ASP A 272 -7.94 10.86 32.85
N PHE A 273 -8.18 10.86 31.53
CA PHE A 273 -8.22 12.02 30.65
C PHE A 273 -9.34 11.89 29.59
N PRO A 274 -9.80 12.99 28.98
CA PRO A 274 -10.88 12.94 28.00
C PRO A 274 -10.51 12.13 26.75
N PHE A 275 -11.43 11.27 26.30
CA PHE A 275 -11.29 10.55 25.05
C PHE A 275 -11.49 11.48 23.84
N ASP A 276 -10.54 11.42 22.91
CA ASP A 276 -10.49 12.12 21.63
C ASP A 276 -10.12 11.11 20.52
N LEU A 277 -11.04 10.92 19.56
CA LEU A 277 -10.87 10.00 18.45
C LEU A 277 -9.71 10.40 17.53
N GLU A 278 -9.48 11.69 17.31
CA GLU A 278 -8.45 12.18 16.41
C GLU A 278 -7.05 11.78 16.92
N ARG A 279 -6.87 11.82 18.23
CA ARG A 279 -5.65 11.38 18.90
C ARG A 279 -5.48 9.86 18.90
N VAL A 280 -6.58 9.12 19.01
CA VAL A 280 -6.55 7.66 18.82
C VAL A 280 -6.17 7.29 17.39
N ILE A 281 -6.63 8.04 16.39
CA ILE A 281 -6.22 7.87 14.98
C ILE A 281 -4.72 8.16 14.82
N ASP A 282 -4.20 9.24 15.43
CA ASP A 282 -2.77 9.56 15.43
C ASP A 282 -1.91 8.41 16.00
N ASP A 283 -2.36 7.82 17.11
CA ASP A 283 -1.71 6.67 17.75
C ASP A 283 -1.87 5.38 16.92
N PHE A 284 -3.04 5.16 16.32
CA PHE A 284 -3.29 4.04 15.42
C PHE A 284 -2.31 4.02 14.25
N ILE A 285 -2.04 5.18 13.67
CA ILE A 285 -1.14 5.30 12.53
C ILE A 285 0.31 5.09 12.95
N LEU A 286 0.70 5.57 14.14
CA LEU A 286 1.97 5.22 14.76
C LEU A 286 2.11 3.69 14.95
N MET A 287 1.07 3.03 15.47
CA MET A 287 1.07 1.56 15.61
C MET A 287 1.19 0.83 14.28
N ALA A 288 0.52 1.32 13.24
CA ALA A 288 0.62 0.72 11.91
C ALA A 288 2.03 0.84 11.32
N PHE A 289 2.76 1.94 11.61
CA PHE A 289 4.17 2.08 11.20
C PHE A 289 5.10 1.04 11.83
N PHE A 290 4.80 0.56 13.04
CA PHE A 290 5.55 -0.56 13.65
C PHE A 290 5.30 -1.89 12.94
N VAL A 291 4.11 -2.09 12.36
CA VAL A 291 3.78 -3.29 11.57
C VAL A 291 4.50 -3.27 10.22
N GLY A 292 4.65 -2.09 9.62
CA GLY A 292 5.52 -1.91 8.46
C GLY A 292 5.41 -0.53 7.85
N ASN A 293 6.45 -0.09 7.14
CA ASN A 293 6.46 1.14 6.37
C ASN A 293 7.58 1.10 5.33
N ASP A 294 7.63 2.10 4.44
CA ASP A 294 8.63 2.18 3.37
C ASP A 294 10.05 2.54 3.84
N PHE A 295 10.20 3.07 5.06
CA PHE A 295 11.44 3.70 5.54
C PHE A 295 12.27 2.82 6.47
N LEU A 296 11.62 1.94 7.24
CA LEU A 296 12.26 1.08 8.23
C LEU A 296 12.09 -0.40 7.87
N PRO A 297 13.05 -1.27 8.20
CA PRO A 297 12.84 -2.70 8.17
C PRO A 297 11.68 -3.11 9.07
N ASN A 298 10.87 -4.06 8.63
CA ASN A 298 9.78 -4.59 9.44
C ASN A 298 10.31 -5.28 10.70
N LEU A 299 9.60 -5.13 11.81
CA LEU A 299 9.88 -5.91 13.01
C LEU A 299 9.59 -7.40 12.75
N PRO A 300 10.42 -8.31 13.30
CA PRO A 300 10.17 -9.75 13.19
C PRO A 300 8.85 -10.09 13.88
N ASN A 301 8.14 -11.11 13.37
CA ASN A 301 6.92 -11.66 13.95
C ASN A 301 5.75 -10.67 14.10
N LEU A 302 5.81 -9.53 13.41
CA LEU A 302 4.75 -8.53 13.33
C LEU A 302 4.29 -8.36 11.88
N HIS A 303 3.59 -9.38 11.37
CA HIS A 303 3.02 -9.36 10.03
C HIS A 303 1.49 -9.28 10.06
N ILE A 304 0.90 -8.50 9.14
CA ILE A 304 -0.57 -8.39 9.03
C ILE A 304 -1.24 -9.75 8.83
N ASN A 305 -0.61 -10.65 8.08
CA ASN A 305 -1.15 -12.00 7.84
C ASN A 305 -1.26 -12.85 9.11
N GLU A 306 -0.49 -12.50 10.14
CA GLU A 306 -0.43 -13.18 11.43
C GLU A 306 -1.28 -12.46 12.49
N GLY A 307 -2.06 -11.44 12.09
CA GLY A 307 -2.94 -10.70 12.98
C GLY A 307 -2.26 -9.58 13.77
N ALA A 308 -1.10 -9.09 13.33
CA ALA A 308 -0.33 -8.06 14.03
C ALA A 308 -1.15 -6.81 14.39
N LEU A 309 -2.03 -6.31 13.50
CA LEU A 309 -2.84 -5.13 13.81
C LEU A 309 -3.88 -5.38 14.91
N ALA A 310 -4.52 -6.56 14.91
CA ALA A 310 -5.46 -6.92 15.98
C ALA A 310 -4.73 -7.07 17.33
N LEU A 311 -3.51 -7.60 17.31
CA LEU A 311 -2.63 -7.63 18.48
C LEU A 311 -2.30 -6.21 18.96
N MET A 312 -1.91 -5.30 18.05
CA MET A 312 -1.60 -3.90 18.39
C MET A 312 -2.80 -3.21 19.03
N PHE A 313 -4.02 -3.42 18.53
CA PHE A 313 -5.24 -2.84 19.14
C PHE A 313 -5.44 -3.32 20.57
N LYS A 314 -5.26 -4.63 20.79
CA LYS A 314 -5.37 -5.22 22.12
C LYS A 314 -4.33 -4.63 23.09
N ILE A 315 -3.08 -4.51 22.64
CA ILE A 315 -2.01 -3.90 23.46
C ILE A 315 -2.34 -2.44 23.76
N TYR A 316 -2.72 -1.67 22.75
CA TYR A 316 -3.06 -0.26 22.91
C TYR A 316 -4.18 -0.02 23.92
N LYS A 317 -5.24 -0.82 23.86
CA LYS A 317 -6.34 -0.79 24.83
C LYS A 317 -5.88 -1.01 26.28
N THR A 318 -4.82 -1.78 26.48
CA THR A 318 -4.22 -1.98 27.82
C THR A 318 -3.20 -0.92 28.22
N VAL A 319 -2.56 -0.27 27.23
CA VAL A 319 -1.48 0.70 27.43
C VAL A 319 -2.01 2.11 27.64
N LEU A 320 -3.02 2.53 26.86
CA LEU A 320 -3.54 3.90 26.89
C LEU A 320 -4.03 4.32 28.30
N PRO A 321 -4.79 3.48 29.05
CA PRO A 321 -5.16 3.78 30.44
C PRO A 321 -3.96 4.00 31.37
N LYS A 322 -2.86 3.26 31.17
CA LYS A 322 -1.64 3.35 32.00
C LYS A 322 -0.77 4.56 31.64
N GLY A 323 -0.92 5.12 30.44
CA GLY A 323 -0.04 6.15 29.88
C GLY A 323 -0.34 7.59 30.32
N GLY A 324 -1.51 7.85 30.93
CA GLY A 324 -1.92 9.19 31.34
C GLY A 324 -2.01 10.20 30.19
N GLY A 325 -2.23 9.72 28.96
CA GLY A 325 -2.43 10.50 27.73
C GLY A 325 -2.03 9.73 26.48
N TYR A 326 -2.13 10.39 25.32
CA TYR A 326 -1.84 9.81 24.00
C TYR A 326 -0.34 9.63 23.74
N ILE A 327 0.02 8.70 22.85
CA ILE A 327 1.44 8.43 22.53
C ILE A 327 1.98 9.47 21.54
N ASN A 328 1.16 9.89 20.58
CA ASN A 328 1.46 10.85 19.54
C ASN A 328 0.67 12.15 19.76
N GLU A 329 1.38 13.23 20.04
CA GLU A 329 0.80 14.54 20.30
C GLU A 329 1.17 15.49 19.15
N GLY A 330 0.41 15.42 18.05
CA GLY A 330 0.57 16.32 16.90
C GLY A 330 1.87 16.09 16.13
N GLY A 331 2.31 14.84 16.04
CA GLY A 331 3.56 14.43 15.41
C GLY A 331 4.75 14.33 16.36
N VAL A 332 4.60 14.75 17.62
CA VAL A 332 5.62 14.57 18.66
C VAL A 332 5.31 13.33 19.47
N ILE A 333 6.23 12.36 19.46
CA ILE A 333 6.05 11.09 20.17
C ILE A 333 6.48 11.27 21.63
N ASN A 334 5.58 10.93 22.55
CA ASN A 334 5.89 10.86 23.97
C ASN A 334 6.66 9.56 24.27
N MET A 335 7.97 9.69 24.46
CA MET A 335 8.86 8.54 24.65
C MET A 335 8.55 7.71 25.90
N SER A 336 8.07 8.33 26.99
CA SER A 336 7.68 7.59 28.20
C SER A 336 6.46 6.70 27.96
N ARG A 337 5.45 7.20 27.24
CA ARG A 337 4.24 6.42 26.89
C ARG A 337 4.56 5.36 25.84
N LEU A 338 5.41 5.69 24.86
CA LEU A 338 5.90 4.72 23.89
C LEU A 338 6.66 3.57 24.56
N ALA A 339 7.46 3.84 25.59
CA ALA A 339 8.17 2.80 26.32
C ALA A 339 7.23 1.76 26.95
N ILE A 340 6.06 2.18 27.45
CA ILE A 340 5.03 1.27 27.98
C ILE A 340 4.48 0.37 26.86
N LEU A 341 4.24 0.92 25.68
CA LEU A 341 3.82 0.14 24.50
C LEU A 341 4.87 -0.90 24.11
N LEU A 342 6.14 -0.50 24.06
CA LEU A 342 7.26 -1.38 23.70
C LEU A 342 7.52 -2.47 24.75
N ASP A 343 7.31 -2.18 26.03
CA ASP A 343 7.41 -3.15 27.12
C ASP A 343 6.37 -4.28 26.95
N GLU A 344 5.12 -3.94 26.71
CA GLU A 344 4.06 -4.92 26.43
C GLU A 344 4.33 -5.71 25.14
N LEU A 345 4.88 -5.06 24.10
CA LEU A 345 5.31 -5.75 22.88
C LEU A 345 6.45 -6.74 23.14
N SER A 346 7.39 -6.42 24.01
CA SER A 346 8.51 -7.31 24.37
C SER A 346 8.03 -8.61 25.01
N HIS A 347 6.97 -8.55 25.81
CA HIS A 347 6.34 -9.76 26.38
C HIS A 347 5.71 -10.64 25.30
N VAL A 348 5.15 -10.04 24.26
CA VAL A 348 4.58 -10.79 23.14
C VAL A 348 5.69 -11.43 22.30
N GLU A 349 6.75 -10.68 22.00
CA GLU A 349 7.93 -11.20 21.31
C GLU A 349 8.57 -12.37 22.06
N TYR A 350 8.69 -12.26 23.39
CA TYR A 350 9.23 -13.33 24.23
C TYR A 350 8.39 -14.62 24.14
N ARG A 351 7.06 -14.51 24.12
CA ARG A 351 6.18 -15.68 23.96
C ARG A 351 6.31 -16.34 22.60
N PHE A 352 6.48 -15.55 21.54
CA PHE A 352 6.76 -16.09 20.20
C PHE A 352 8.09 -16.84 20.19
N PHE A 353 9.13 -16.26 20.81
CA PHE A 353 10.43 -16.90 20.94
C PHE A 353 10.36 -18.23 21.71
N GLU A 354 9.62 -18.29 22.83
CA GLU A 354 9.41 -19.54 23.58
C GLU A 354 8.74 -20.62 22.72
N HIS A 355 7.72 -20.25 21.93
CA HIS A 355 7.02 -21.16 21.03
C HIS A 355 7.95 -21.70 19.93
N GLU A 356 8.71 -20.84 19.25
CA GLU A 356 9.66 -21.24 18.21
C GLU A 356 10.79 -22.11 18.75
N SER A 357 11.28 -21.82 19.96
CA SER A 357 12.30 -22.59 20.66
C SER A 357 11.79 -23.99 21.04
N ALA A 358 10.55 -24.08 21.54
CA ALA A 358 9.88 -25.33 21.85
C ALA A 358 9.68 -26.20 20.60
N ASP A 359 9.18 -25.60 19.50
CA ASP A 359 9.02 -26.28 18.22
C ASP A 359 10.36 -26.79 17.69
N SER A 360 11.40 -25.96 17.70
CA SER A 360 12.75 -26.35 17.27
C SER A 360 13.30 -27.52 18.11
N SER A 361 13.06 -27.50 19.42
CA SER A 361 13.45 -28.57 20.33
C SER A 361 12.67 -29.86 20.06
N TRP A 362 11.37 -29.76 19.78
CA TRP A 362 10.53 -30.89 19.39
C TRP A 362 10.95 -31.49 18.04
N PHE A 363 11.26 -30.65 17.04
CA PHE A 363 11.76 -31.10 15.75
C PHE A 363 13.09 -31.84 15.89
N LYS A 364 14.03 -31.30 16.68
CA LYS A 364 15.30 -31.98 17.00
C LYS A 364 15.06 -33.32 17.68
N ALA A 365 14.19 -33.37 18.69
CA ALA A 365 13.85 -34.63 19.38
C ALA A 365 13.22 -35.66 18.42
N LYS A 366 12.37 -35.23 17.49
CA LYS A 366 11.74 -36.10 16.49
C LYS A 366 12.74 -36.59 15.44
N GLN A 367 13.70 -35.75 15.05
CA GLN A 367 14.80 -36.13 14.15
C GLN A 367 15.72 -37.17 14.80
N MET A 368 16.12 -36.94 16.05
CA MET A 368 16.87 -37.92 16.85
C MET A 368 16.11 -39.24 17.01
N SER A 369 14.79 -39.20 17.25
CA SER A 369 13.98 -40.42 17.33
C SER A 369 13.90 -41.19 16.00
N LYS A 370 13.92 -40.48 14.85
CA LYS A 370 13.92 -41.11 13.53
C LYS A 370 15.27 -41.74 13.19
N GLU A 371 16.37 -41.09 13.58
CA GLU A 371 17.71 -41.68 13.48
C GLU A 371 17.81 -42.95 14.35
N ASP A 372 17.33 -42.91 15.60
CA ASP A 372 17.29 -44.07 16.50
C ASP A 372 16.44 -45.23 15.94
N VAL A 373 15.31 -44.93 15.28
CA VAL A 373 14.47 -45.94 14.63
C VAL A 373 15.11 -46.51 13.36
N MET A 374 15.81 -45.70 12.56
CA MET A 374 16.56 -46.18 11.39
C MET A 374 17.74 -47.08 11.81
N VAL A 375 18.46 -46.74 12.88
CA VAL A 375 19.53 -47.56 13.45
C VAL A 375 18.98 -48.88 14.01
N LYS A 376 17.83 -48.88 14.69
CA LYS A 376 17.18 -50.12 15.15
C LYS A 376 16.59 -50.96 14.01
N GLY A 377 16.21 -50.35 12.89
CA GLY A 377 15.72 -51.03 11.68
C GLY A 377 16.81 -51.78 10.92
N SER A 378 18.05 -51.29 10.90
CA SER A 378 19.19 -51.97 10.25
C SER A 378 19.81 -53.08 11.10
N CYS A 379 19.47 -53.18 12.38
CA CYS A 379 19.95 -54.22 13.30
C CYS A 379 19.00 -55.42 13.44
N ARG A 380 18.16 -55.73 12.44
CA ARG A 380 17.50 -57.04 12.37
C ARG A 380 18.44 -58.06 11.72
N GLU A 381 19.10 -58.84 12.57
CA GLU A 381 19.95 -59.97 12.17
C GLU A 381 19.15 -61.01 11.33
N PRO A 382 19.78 -61.70 10.36
CA PRO A 382 19.13 -62.76 9.61
C PRO A 382 18.86 -63.96 10.53
N THR A 383 17.62 -64.46 10.52
CA THR A 383 17.21 -65.70 11.18
C THR A 383 18.10 -66.88 10.75
N PRO A 384 18.67 -67.68 11.68
CA PRO A 384 19.52 -68.82 11.32
C PRO A 384 18.70 -69.92 10.63
N GLY A 385 19.16 -70.36 9.45
CA GLY A 385 18.54 -71.43 8.68
C GLY A 385 18.61 -72.78 9.41
N MET A 386 17.48 -73.48 9.44
CA MET A 386 17.37 -74.88 9.87
C MET A 386 18.14 -75.79 8.91
N GLU A 387 19.16 -76.48 9.41
CA GLU A 387 19.79 -77.63 8.77
C GLU A 387 18.78 -78.79 8.71
N ASN A 388 18.34 -79.14 7.51
CA ASN A 388 17.64 -80.40 7.25
C ASN A 388 18.68 -81.51 7.04
N SER A 389 18.78 -82.41 8.03
CA SER A 389 19.42 -83.72 7.84
C SER A 389 18.58 -84.56 6.88
N THR A 390 19.18 -85.02 5.79
CA THR A 390 18.61 -86.11 4.98
C THR A 390 19.66 -87.21 4.87
N LYS A 391 19.24 -88.43 5.23
CA LYS A 391 19.85 -89.68 4.78
C LYS A 391 19.54 -89.91 3.30
#